data_AF-A0A7W2FCX8-F1
#
_entry.id   AF-A0A7W2FCX8-F1
#
_cell.length_a   1.000
_cell.length_b   1.000
_cell.length_c   1.000
_cell.angle_alpha   90.00
_cell.angle_beta   90.00
_cell.angle_gamma   90.00
#
_symmetry.space_group_name_H-M   'P 1'
#
loop_
_entity.id
_entity.type
_entity.pdbx_description
1 polymer ?
#
loop_
_entity_poly.entity_id
_entity_poly.type
_entity_poly.pdbx_seq_one_letter_code
_entity_poly.pdbx_strand_id
1 'polypeptide(L)'
;MKQPYHEGSWFAVPLLEGGYGSGLVARLAPSSRIMLAYLFGPRHTHLPPLEALSHLRPEDALRVLRMGDMALASGRWPVLGQTVDFNPALWPMPAYLRRADALRRAWRVTYSDQDPSRSEREEAVPYDTQGMEVDSLYGYGSAELLLTRMLEGTAVRG
;
A
#
# COMPACT_ATOMS: atom_id res chain seq x y z
N MET A 1 -25.51 1.96 2.97
CA MET A 1 -24.86 1.26 1.84
C MET A 1 -23.69 0.48 2.39
N LYS A 2 -23.48 -0.77 1.95
CA LYS A 2 -22.35 -1.60 2.38
C LYS A 2 -21.07 -1.04 1.73
N GLN A 3 -20.00 -0.88 2.51
CA GLN A 3 -18.70 -0.42 1.99
C GLN A 3 -18.19 -1.42 0.93
N PRO A 4 -17.76 -0.97 -0.26
CA PRO A 4 -17.47 -1.87 -1.38
C PRO A 4 -16.14 -2.63 -1.23
N TYR A 5 -15.39 -2.38 -0.16
CA TYR A 5 -14.12 -3.01 0.16
C TYR A 5 -14.00 -3.22 1.68
N HIS A 6 -13.10 -4.10 2.06
CA HIS A 6 -12.76 -4.49 3.43
C HIS A 6 -11.31 -5.00 3.45
N GLU A 7 -10.78 -5.36 4.61
CA GLU A 7 -9.48 -6.03 4.70
C GLU A 7 -9.49 -7.34 3.90
N GLY A 8 -8.43 -7.60 3.12
CA GLY A 8 -8.38 -8.69 2.16
C GLY A 8 -8.95 -8.38 0.79
N SER A 9 -9.50 -7.18 0.56
CA SER A 9 -9.96 -6.76 -0.76
C SER A 9 -8.80 -6.47 -1.71
N TRP A 10 -8.88 -7.04 -2.91
CA TRP A 10 -8.00 -6.72 -4.03
C TRP A 10 -8.57 -5.57 -4.84
N PHE A 11 -7.71 -4.69 -5.33
CA PHE A 11 -8.09 -3.55 -6.16
C PHE A 11 -7.08 -3.27 -7.25
N ALA A 12 -7.53 -2.60 -8.30
CA ALA A 12 -6.68 -2.09 -9.37
C ALA A 12 -6.35 -0.61 -9.16
N VAL A 13 -5.08 -0.26 -9.29
CA VAL A 13 -4.59 1.13 -9.29
C VAL A 13 -4.37 1.56 -10.73
N PRO A 14 -5.13 2.53 -11.27
CA PRO A 14 -4.87 3.09 -12.59
C PRO A 14 -3.48 3.72 -12.65
N LEU A 15 -2.71 3.40 -13.69
CA LEU A 15 -1.40 4.00 -13.92
C LEU A 15 -1.52 5.21 -14.84
N LEU A 16 -0.65 6.20 -14.66
CA LEU A 16 -0.74 7.47 -15.41
C LEU A 16 -0.52 7.29 -16.91
N GLU A 17 0.27 6.30 -17.31
CA GLU A 17 0.54 5.97 -18.71
C GLU A 17 -0.41 4.89 -19.27
N GLY A 18 -1.45 4.53 -18.53
CA GLY A 18 -2.46 3.53 -18.90
C GLY A 18 -2.21 2.13 -18.32
N GLY A 19 -3.24 1.29 -18.32
CA GLY A 19 -3.20 0.01 -17.62
C GLY A 19 -3.27 0.18 -16.10
N TYR A 20 -2.96 -0.90 -15.38
CA TYR A 20 -3.20 -1.03 -13.95
C TYR A 20 -2.03 -1.71 -13.24
N GLY A 21 -1.70 -1.22 -12.05
CA GLY A 21 -1.07 -2.04 -11.02
C GLY A 21 -2.14 -2.64 -10.11
N SER A 22 -1.71 -3.49 -9.18
CA SER A 22 -2.61 -4.19 -8.27
C SER A 22 -2.31 -3.81 -6.83
N GLY A 23 -3.32 -3.87 -5.96
CA GLY A 23 -3.15 -3.65 -4.54
C GLY A 23 -4.07 -4.50 -3.68
N LEU A 24 -3.66 -4.74 -2.45
CA LEU A 24 -4.41 -5.44 -1.42
C LEU A 24 -4.62 -4.51 -0.21
N VAL A 25 -5.86 -4.42 0.28
CA VAL A 25 -6.17 -3.74 1.54
C VAL A 25 -5.78 -4.67 2.70
N ALA A 26 -4.69 -4.35 3.41
CA ALA A 26 -4.21 -5.19 4.52
C ALA A 26 -4.78 -4.78 5.88
N ARG A 27 -5.03 -3.48 6.10
CA ARG A 27 -5.68 -2.95 7.31
C ARG A 27 -6.55 -1.75 6.99
N LEU A 28 -7.65 -1.57 7.73
CA LEU A 28 -8.49 -0.38 7.69
C LEU A 28 -8.52 0.32 9.05
N ALA A 29 -8.40 1.65 9.06
CA ALA A 29 -8.61 2.42 10.28
C ALA A 29 -10.11 2.39 10.67
N PRO A 30 -10.46 2.07 11.92
CA PRO A 30 -11.87 1.99 12.35
C PRO A 30 -12.63 3.32 12.24
N SER A 31 -11.93 4.43 12.49
CA SER A 31 -12.53 5.76 12.66
C SER A 31 -12.03 6.80 11.66
N SER A 32 -11.11 6.43 10.76
CA SER A 32 -10.56 7.34 9.76
C SER A 32 -10.56 6.70 8.38
N ARG A 33 -10.30 7.51 7.35
CA ARG A 33 -10.27 7.08 5.95
C ARG A 33 -8.88 6.60 5.53
N ILE A 34 -8.12 6.01 6.46
CA ILE A 34 -6.75 5.55 6.25
C ILE A 34 -6.72 4.03 6.18
N MET A 35 -5.97 3.50 5.22
CA MET A 35 -5.73 2.07 5.05
C MET A 35 -4.23 1.77 4.93
N LEU A 36 -3.86 0.55 5.28
CA LEU A 36 -2.60 -0.06 4.87
C LEU A 36 -2.83 -0.82 3.56
N ALA A 37 -2.06 -0.51 2.53
CA ALA A 37 -2.12 -1.18 1.24
C ALA A 37 -0.77 -1.77 0.86
N TYR A 38 -0.79 -3.02 0.39
CA TYR A 38 0.31 -3.65 -0.32
C TYR A 38 0.11 -3.41 -1.82
N LEU A 39 1.12 -2.92 -2.53
CA LEU A 39 1.05 -2.62 -3.96
C LEU A 39 2.00 -3.52 -4.74
N PHE A 40 1.54 -3.98 -5.90
CA PHE A 40 2.18 -5.02 -6.69
C PHE A 40 2.30 -4.63 -8.16
N GLY A 41 3.28 -5.24 -8.81
CA GLY A 41 3.33 -5.39 -10.25
C GLY A 41 2.93 -6.81 -10.70
N PRO A 42 3.11 -7.13 -11.99
CA PRO A 42 3.54 -6.23 -13.05
C PRO A 42 2.44 -5.23 -13.47
N ARG A 43 2.75 -4.38 -14.45
CA ARG A 43 1.72 -3.58 -15.13
C ARG A 43 0.81 -4.50 -15.94
N HIS A 44 -0.50 -4.40 -15.73
CA HIS A 44 -1.52 -5.08 -16.51
C HIS A 44 -2.13 -4.10 -17.52
N THR A 45 -2.27 -4.50 -18.78
CA THR A 45 -2.89 -3.65 -19.82
C THR A 45 -4.40 -3.48 -19.60
N HIS A 46 -5.04 -4.46 -18.97
CA HIS A 46 -6.45 -4.48 -18.61
C HIS A 46 -6.59 -4.79 -17.11
N LEU A 47 -7.81 -4.70 -16.56
CA LEU A 47 -8.04 -5.12 -15.18
C LEU A 47 -7.66 -6.60 -15.03
N PRO A 48 -6.75 -6.95 -14.10
CA PRO A 48 -6.38 -8.34 -13.88
C PRO A 48 -7.54 -9.10 -13.23
N PRO A 49 -7.76 -10.38 -13.61
CA PRO A 49 -8.70 -11.23 -12.90
C PRO A 49 -8.16 -11.58 -11.51
N LEU A 50 -9.04 -11.88 -10.56
CA LEU A 50 -8.67 -12.13 -9.16
C LEU A 50 -7.71 -13.33 -9.02
N GLU A 51 -7.87 -14.35 -9.85
CA GLU A 51 -7.04 -15.57 -9.86
C GLU A 51 -5.57 -15.27 -10.21
N ALA A 52 -5.33 -14.19 -10.97
CA ALA A 52 -3.98 -13.73 -11.26
C ALA A 52 -3.33 -12.99 -10.08
N LEU A 53 -4.09 -12.66 -9.03
CA LEU A 53 -3.59 -11.93 -7.85
C LEU A 53 -3.54 -12.81 -6.60
N SER A 54 -4.38 -13.85 -6.52
CA SER A 54 -4.56 -14.67 -5.33
C SER A 54 -3.31 -15.41 -4.83
N HIS A 55 -2.29 -15.55 -5.68
CA HIS A 55 -1.02 -16.18 -5.34
C HIS A 55 0.04 -15.21 -4.80
N LEU A 56 -0.20 -13.89 -4.90
CA LEU A 56 0.74 -12.87 -4.45
C LEU A 56 0.83 -12.87 -2.92
N ARG A 57 2.07 -12.69 -2.43
CA ARG A 57 2.41 -12.69 -1.01
C ARG A 57 3.03 -11.34 -0.62
N PRO A 58 3.12 -11.01 0.68
CA PRO A 58 3.71 -9.76 1.16
C PRO A 58 5.08 -9.46 0.56
N GLU A 59 5.93 -10.47 0.41
CA GLU A 59 7.28 -10.36 -0.16
C GLU A 59 7.31 -10.01 -1.65
N ASP A 60 6.22 -10.22 -2.37
CA ASP A 60 6.08 -9.86 -3.79
C ASP A 60 5.70 -8.37 -3.96
N ALA A 61 5.39 -7.67 -2.85
CA ALA A 61 4.98 -6.28 -2.90
C ALA A 61 6.15 -5.36 -3.27
N LEU A 62 5.86 -4.45 -4.19
CA LEU A 62 6.77 -3.38 -4.55
C LEU A 62 6.82 -2.31 -3.45
N ARG A 63 5.66 -2.03 -2.85
CA ARG A 63 5.51 -1.06 -1.75
C ARG A 63 4.45 -1.49 -0.76
N VAL A 64 4.67 -1.11 0.49
CA VAL A 64 3.66 -1.18 1.54
C VAL A 64 3.43 0.24 2.07
N LEU A 65 2.23 0.78 1.85
CA LEU A 65 1.93 2.18 2.08
C LEU A 65 0.75 2.37 3.02
N ARG A 66 0.82 3.43 3.84
CA ARG A 66 -0.37 4.02 4.46
C ARG A 66 -0.96 5.06 3.51
N MET A 67 -2.25 4.95 3.24
CA MET A 67 -2.89 5.83 2.26
C MET A 67 -4.37 6.07 2.54
N GLY A 68 -4.93 7.11 1.93
CA GLY A 68 -6.36 7.39 2.00
C GLY A 68 -7.20 6.36 1.21
N ASP A 69 -8.35 5.97 1.74
CA ASP A 69 -9.27 4.99 1.14
C ASP A 69 -10.18 5.57 0.04
N MET A 70 -10.08 6.88 -0.21
CA MET A 70 -11.07 7.64 -0.99
C MET A 70 -11.24 7.12 -2.42
N ALA A 71 -10.17 6.64 -3.06
CA ALA A 71 -10.26 6.11 -4.42
C ALA A 71 -11.04 4.79 -4.50
N LEU A 72 -11.00 3.96 -3.45
CA LEU A 72 -11.85 2.78 -3.33
C LEU A 72 -13.28 3.18 -2.97
N ALA A 73 -13.44 4.12 -2.03
CA ALA A 73 -14.76 4.59 -1.59
C ALA A 73 -15.57 5.25 -2.72
N SER A 74 -14.89 5.95 -3.63
CA SER A 74 -15.51 6.59 -4.81
C SER A 74 -15.64 5.67 -6.02
N GLY A 75 -15.06 4.46 -5.98
CA GLY A 75 -15.04 3.54 -7.12
C GLY A 75 -14.05 3.92 -8.23
N ARG A 76 -13.21 4.94 -8.03
CA ARG A 76 -12.12 5.29 -8.96
C ARG A 76 -11.13 4.15 -9.12
N TRP A 77 -10.84 3.46 -8.03
CA TRP A 77 -10.03 2.23 -8.02
C TRP A 77 -10.99 1.04 -7.98
N PRO A 78 -11.09 0.25 -9.06
CA PRO A 78 -11.98 -0.90 -9.10
C PRO A 78 -11.57 -1.94 -8.06
N VAL A 79 -12.54 -2.40 -7.25
CA VAL A 79 -12.37 -3.57 -6.39
C VAL A 79 -12.57 -4.82 -7.23
N LEU A 80 -11.57 -5.70 -7.24
CA LEU A 80 -11.49 -6.87 -8.11
C LEU A 80 -12.04 -8.13 -7.43
N GLY A 81 -12.11 -8.13 -6.10
CA GLY A 81 -12.56 -9.26 -5.31
C GLY A 81 -11.90 -9.26 -3.94
N GLN A 82 -11.87 -10.43 -3.30
CA GLN A 82 -11.34 -10.61 -1.96
C GLN A 82 -10.53 -11.91 -1.86
N THR A 83 -9.53 -11.91 -0.99
CA THR A 83 -8.83 -13.13 -0.60
C THR A 83 -9.76 -14.03 0.20
N VAL A 84 -9.84 -15.31 -0.17
CA VAL A 84 -10.54 -16.34 0.62
C VAL A 84 -9.73 -16.59 1.89
N ASP A 85 -10.42 -16.65 3.03
CA ASP A 85 -9.81 -16.86 4.36
C ASP A 85 -8.67 -15.88 4.67
N PHE A 86 -8.88 -14.59 4.36
CA PHE A 86 -7.90 -13.55 4.63
C PHE A 86 -7.41 -13.59 6.09
N ASN A 87 -6.10 -13.77 6.27
CA ASN A 87 -5.45 -13.75 7.57
C ASN A 87 -4.56 -12.50 7.68
N PRO A 88 -4.96 -11.49 8.47
CA PRO A 88 -4.19 -10.25 8.67
C PRO A 88 -2.76 -10.49 9.15
N ALA A 89 -2.50 -11.57 9.91
CA ALA A 89 -1.19 -11.89 10.45
C ALA A 89 -0.16 -12.26 9.36
N LEU A 90 -0.63 -12.71 8.19
CA LEU A 90 0.22 -12.94 7.03
C LEU A 90 0.59 -11.63 6.31
N TRP A 91 -0.08 -10.53 6.61
CA TRP A 91 0.10 -9.22 5.96
C TRP A 91 0.43 -8.15 7.02
N PRO A 92 1.63 -8.20 7.62
CA PRO A 92 1.95 -7.41 8.80
C PRO A 92 2.03 -5.90 8.52
N MET A 93 1.77 -5.07 9.52
CA MET A 93 2.14 -3.65 9.47
C MET A 93 3.67 -3.50 9.56
N PRO A 94 4.36 -2.95 8.55
CA PRO A 94 5.79 -2.70 8.66
C PRO A 94 6.05 -1.49 9.57
N ALA A 95 7.28 -1.37 10.06
CA ALA A 95 7.76 -0.12 10.62
C ALA A 95 8.22 0.82 9.49
N TYR A 96 7.99 2.11 9.66
CA TYR A 96 8.31 3.14 8.68
C TYR A 96 9.45 4.02 9.16
N LEU A 97 10.19 4.62 8.22
CA LEU A 97 11.27 5.54 8.50
C LEU A 97 10.81 6.97 8.26
N ARG A 98 10.74 7.76 9.32
CA ARG A 98 10.48 9.20 9.26
C ARG A 98 11.79 9.98 9.35
N ARG A 99 12.02 10.91 8.43
CA ARG A 99 13.24 11.73 8.36
C ARG A 99 12.90 13.20 8.55
N ALA A 100 13.71 13.89 9.35
CA ALA A 100 13.75 15.34 9.44
C ALA A 100 15.11 15.81 8.92
N ASP A 101 15.17 16.05 7.60
CA ASP A 101 16.43 16.32 6.89
C ASP A 101 17.14 17.58 7.41
N ALA A 102 16.37 18.63 7.71
CA ALA A 102 16.90 19.88 8.26
C ALA A 102 17.66 19.68 9.59
N LEU A 103 17.30 18.67 10.37
CA LEU A 103 17.92 18.34 11.65
C LEU A 103 18.87 17.14 11.57
N ARG A 104 18.97 16.50 10.39
CA ARG A 104 19.63 15.20 10.20
C ARG A 104 19.23 14.18 11.26
N ARG A 105 17.93 14.08 11.54
CA ARG A 105 17.35 13.11 12.49
C ARG A 105 16.41 12.14 11.77
N ALA A 106 16.37 10.91 12.26
CA ALA A 106 15.45 9.89 11.75
C ALA A 106 14.83 9.11 12.91
N TRP A 107 13.61 8.63 12.66
CA TRP A 107 12.86 7.79 13.59
C TRP A 107 12.30 6.59 12.86
N ARG A 108 12.37 5.43 13.50
CA ARG A 108 11.55 4.28 13.17
C ARG A 108 10.21 4.45 13.87
N VAL A 109 9.13 4.45 13.07
CA VAL A 109 7.75 4.63 13.52
C VAL A 109 7.02 3.31 13.35
N THR A 110 6.46 2.80 14.43
CA THR A 110 5.62 1.60 14.44
C THR A 110 4.18 2.01 14.64
N TYR A 111 3.31 1.55 13.74
CA TYR A 111 1.86 1.77 13.80
C TYR A 111 1.15 0.58 14.43
N SER A 112 -0.03 0.84 14.98
CA SER A 112 -0.90 -0.21 15.49
C SER A 112 -1.30 -1.18 14.40
N ASP A 113 -1.23 -2.48 14.70
CA ASP A 113 -1.68 -3.51 13.77
C ASP A 113 -3.21 -3.52 13.61
N GLN A 114 -3.95 -2.86 14.51
CA GLN A 114 -5.41 -2.75 14.48
C GLN A 114 -5.90 -1.40 13.94
N ASP A 115 -5.02 -0.41 13.81
CA ASP A 115 -5.37 0.93 13.34
C ASP A 115 -4.18 1.59 12.62
N PRO A 116 -4.15 1.59 11.26
CA PRO A 116 -3.07 2.20 10.48
C PRO A 116 -2.95 3.73 10.68
N SER A 117 -3.91 4.38 11.34
CA SER A 117 -3.84 5.80 11.66
C SER A 117 -3.12 6.10 12.97
N ARG A 118 -2.91 5.10 13.84
CA ARG A 118 -2.36 5.28 15.18
C ARG A 118 -0.89 4.85 15.27
N SER A 119 -0.01 5.82 15.50
CA SER A 119 1.39 5.54 15.88
C SER A 119 1.42 5.00 17.31
N GLU A 120 2.12 3.89 17.53
CA GLU A 120 2.29 3.28 18.86
C GLU A 120 3.67 3.55 19.44
N ARG A 121 4.70 3.62 18.59
CA ARG A 121 6.08 3.77 19.03
C ARG A 121 6.88 4.56 18.02
N GLU A 122 7.74 5.42 18.54
CA GLU A 122 8.75 6.13 17.77
C GLU A 122 10.10 6.01 18.45
N GLU A 123 11.10 5.56 17.71
CA GLU A 123 12.45 5.35 18.20
C GLU A 123 13.44 6.11 17.34
N ALA A 124 14.35 6.86 17.95
CA ALA A 124 15.46 7.45 17.22
C ALA A 124 16.33 6.34 16.59
N VAL A 125 16.68 6.51 15.33
CA VAL A 125 17.58 5.62 14.58
C VAL A 125 18.64 6.46 13.86
N PRO A 126 19.78 5.87 13.45
CA PRO A 126 20.76 6.57 12.62
C PRO A 126 20.10 7.21 11.40
N TYR A 127 20.48 8.46 11.11
CA TYR A 127 19.89 9.19 9.99
C TYR A 127 20.08 8.46 8.66
N ASP A 128 21.13 7.69 8.46
CA ASP A 128 21.42 6.95 7.22
C ASP A 128 20.73 5.56 7.15
N THR A 129 19.84 5.22 8.08
CA THR A 129 19.11 3.94 8.08
C THR A 129 18.40 3.69 6.74
N GLN A 130 18.60 2.51 6.14
CA GLN A 130 18.03 2.10 4.85
C GLN A 130 17.11 0.88 5.01
N GLY A 131 16.45 0.47 3.93
CA GLY A 131 15.66 -0.77 3.89
C GLY A 131 14.28 -0.69 4.54
N MET A 132 13.80 0.51 4.84
CA MET A 132 12.48 0.76 5.41
C MET A 132 11.66 1.63 4.46
N GLU A 133 10.34 1.41 4.46
CA GLU A 133 9.40 2.29 3.77
C GLU A 133 9.38 3.68 4.41
N VAL A 134 9.16 4.71 3.60
CA VAL A 134 9.08 6.09 4.10
C VAL A 134 7.78 6.28 4.88
N ASP A 135 7.87 6.90 6.06
CA ASP A 135 6.69 7.28 6.82
C ASP A 135 5.97 8.44 6.13
N SER A 136 4.92 8.13 5.39
CA SER A 136 4.08 9.09 4.69
C SER A 136 2.65 8.57 4.56
N LEU A 137 1.70 9.51 4.51
CA LEU A 137 0.30 9.22 4.23
C LEU A 137 0.00 9.65 2.78
N TYR A 138 -0.21 8.66 1.91
CA TYR A 138 -0.39 8.91 0.48
C TYR A 138 -1.85 9.24 0.15
N GLY A 139 -2.05 10.28 -0.66
CA GLY A 139 -3.28 10.44 -1.43
C GLY A 139 -3.28 9.51 -2.63
N TYR A 140 -4.47 9.22 -3.18
CA TYR A 140 -4.61 8.29 -4.32
C TYR A 140 -3.77 8.71 -5.53
N GLY A 141 -3.73 9.99 -5.90
CA GLY A 141 -2.91 10.47 -7.02
C GLY A 141 -1.40 10.27 -6.80
N SER A 142 -0.93 10.43 -5.56
CA SER A 142 0.47 10.16 -5.21
C SER A 142 0.79 8.67 -5.27
N ALA A 143 -0.15 7.81 -4.89
CA ALA A 143 -0.01 6.36 -5.01
C ALA A 143 -0.02 5.89 -6.48
N GLU A 144 -0.91 6.44 -7.32
CA GLU A 144 -0.94 6.20 -8.78
C GLU A 144 0.41 6.58 -9.42
N LEU A 145 0.92 7.77 -9.12
CA LEU A 145 2.21 8.26 -9.61
C LEU A 145 3.39 7.39 -9.13
N LEU A 146 3.42 7.05 -7.83
CA LEU A 146 4.48 6.24 -7.25
C LEU A 146 4.53 4.86 -7.94
N LEU A 147 3.39 4.18 -8.03
CA LEU A 147 3.34 2.85 -8.62
C LEU A 147 3.67 2.87 -10.11
N THR A 148 3.23 3.90 -10.83
CA THR A 148 3.58 4.11 -12.26
C THR A 148 5.09 4.12 -12.46
N ARG A 149 5.82 4.96 -11.71
CA ARG A 149 7.29 5.06 -11.79
C ARG A 149 8.01 3.76 -11.46
N MET A 150 7.48 3.01 -10.50
CA MET A 150 8.08 1.74 -10.09
C MET A 150 7.94 0.67 -11.17
N LEU A 151 6.81 0.64 -11.87
CA LEU A 151 6.54 -0.34 -12.92
C LEU A 151 7.26 0.02 -14.24
N GLU A 152 7.46 1.31 -14.52
CA GLU A 152 8.32 1.78 -15.62
C GLU A 152 9.78 1.32 -15.42
N GLY A 153 10.32 1.51 -14.21
CA GLY A 153 11.69 1.08 -13.88
C GLY A 153 11.90 -0.44 -13.91
N THR A 154 10.82 -1.22 -13.86
CA THR A 154 10.85 -2.70 -13.89
C THR A 154 10.76 -3.25 -15.32
N ALA A 155 10.33 -2.46 -16.30
CA ALA A 155 10.10 -2.89 -17.69
C ALA A 155 11.39 -3.18 -18.51
N VAL A 156 12.59 -3.01 -17.94
CA VAL A 156 13.89 -3.17 -18.64
C VAL A 156 14.55 -4.55 -18.37
N ARG A 157 13.83 -5.54 -17.86
CA ARG A 157 14.38 -6.90 -17.63
C ARG A 157 13.50 -8.02 -18.18
N GLY A 158 13.21 -7.94 -19.48
CA GLY A 158 12.70 -9.06 -20.29
C GLY A 158 13.64 -9.34 -21.45
#